data_AF-A0A6M3JDF6-F1
#
_entry.id   AF-A0A6M3JDF6-F1
#
_cell.length_a   1.000
_cell.length_b   1.000
_cell.length_c   1.000
_cell.angle_alpha   90.00
_cell.angle_beta   90.00
_cell.angle_gamma   90.00
#
_symmetry.space_group_name_H-M   'P 1'
#
loop_
_entity.id
_entity.type
_entity.pdbx_description
1 polymer ?
#
loop_
_entity_poly.entity_id
_entity_poly.type
_entity_poly.pdbx_seq_one_letter_code
_entity_poly.pdbx_strand_id
1 'polypeptide(L)'
;MLECWNWTGCTNTRGYGTSRINGYQYQAHRLSWMLTKGDIPDDFMVLHVCGNARCVNNAHLYLGYAKHNAEDLARHNVYRSLGLM
;
A
#
# COMPACT_ATOMS: atom_id res chain seq x y z
N MET A 1 -14.41 5.47 5.37
CA MET A 1 -14.34 6.91 5.04
C MET A 1 -13.37 7.61 5.98
N LEU A 2 -12.13 7.13 6.08
CA LEU A 2 -11.03 7.86 6.73
C LEU A 2 -10.05 8.29 5.64
N GLU A 3 -9.31 9.36 5.89
CA GLU A 3 -8.40 9.94 4.90
C GLU A 3 -7.15 9.06 4.67
N CYS A 4 -6.55 9.16 3.48
CA CYS A 4 -5.23 8.57 3.25
C CYS A 4 -4.17 9.30 4.08
N TRP A 5 -3.32 8.55 4.78
CA TRP A 5 -2.10 9.11 5.37
C TRP A 5 -0.99 8.99 4.34
N ASN A 6 -0.70 10.08 3.63
CA ASN A 6 0.29 10.06 2.57
C ASN A 6 1.71 10.06 3.14
N TRP A 7 2.53 9.11 2.71
CA TRP A 7 3.96 9.10 2.97
C TRP A 7 4.62 10.37 2.43
N THR A 8 5.38 11.05 3.29
CA THR A 8 6.06 12.31 2.98
C THR A 8 7.54 12.15 2.65
N GLY A 9 8.09 10.94 2.80
CA GLY A 9 9.48 10.64 2.49
C GLY A 9 9.71 10.24 1.03
N CYS A 10 10.83 9.55 0.79
CA CYS A 10 11.20 9.07 -0.55
C CYS A 10 10.14 8.11 -1.13
N THR A 11 10.02 8.11 -2.45
CA THR A 11 9.20 7.17 -3.20
C THR A 11 10.01 6.45 -4.27
N ASN A 12 9.61 5.24 -4.65
CA ASN A 12 10.17 4.56 -5.82
C ASN A 12 9.58 5.08 -7.14
N THR A 13 10.08 4.57 -8.27
CA THR A 13 9.61 4.93 -9.62
C THR A 13 8.14 4.61 -9.89
N ARG A 14 7.53 3.73 -9.08
CA ARG A 14 6.12 3.35 -9.14
C ARG A 14 5.23 4.15 -8.16
N GLY A 15 5.80 5.15 -7.48
CA GLY A 15 5.07 6.02 -6.56
C GLY A 15 4.87 5.47 -5.14
N TYR A 16 5.35 4.26 -4.84
CA TYR A 16 5.27 3.72 -3.49
C TYR A 16 6.26 4.41 -2.56
N GLY A 17 5.80 4.76 -1.36
CA GLY A 17 6.68 5.25 -0.29
C GLY A 17 7.75 4.22 0.08
N THR A 18 8.95 4.70 0.35
CA THR A 18 10.10 3.87 0.76
C THR A 18 10.82 4.51 1.95
N SER A 19 11.46 3.65 2.76
CA SER A 19 12.35 4.06 3.84
C SER A 19 13.54 3.10 3.92
N ARG A 20 14.67 3.56 4.46
CA ARG A 20 15.84 2.72 4.74
C ARG A 20 15.98 2.55 6.25
N ILE A 21 16.07 1.30 6.71
CA ILE A 21 16.26 0.95 8.12
C ILE A 21 17.41 -0.06 8.19
N ASN A 22 18.44 0.25 8.97
CA ASN A 22 19.64 -0.59 9.12
C ASN A 22 20.28 -1.00 7.78
N GLY A 23 20.31 -0.08 6.81
CA GLY A 23 20.88 -0.31 5.47
C GLY A 23 19.93 -0.98 4.48
N TYR A 24 18.84 -1.59 4.93
CA TYR A 24 17.85 -2.26 4.08
C TYR A 24 16.74 -1.31 3.64
N GLN A 25 16.30 -1.45 2.39
CA GLN A 25 15.18 -0.67 1.85
C GLN A 25 13.86 -1.40 2.08
N TYR A 26 12.89 -0.69 2.64
CA TYR A 26 11.55 -1.18 2.89
C TYR A 26 10.49 -0.32 2.18
N GLN A 27 9.38 -0.95 1.83
CA GLN A 27 8.19 -0.23 1.36
C GLN A 27 7.44 0.33 2.57
N ALA A 28 7.09 1.62 2.53
CA ALA A 28 6.52 2.33 3.67
C ALA A 28 5.19 1.75 4.15
N HIS A 29 4.33 1.28 3.23
CA HIS A 29 3.06 0.65 3.60
C HIS A 29 3.29 -0.72 4.30
N ARG A 30 4.31 -1.49 3.90
CA ARG A 30 4.68 -2.74 4.59
C ARG A 30 5.23 -2.45 5.98
N LEU A 31 6.03 -1.39 6.14
CA LEU A 31 6.48 -0.94 7.47
C LEU A 31 5.28 -0.56 8.35
N SER A 32 4.34 0.23 7.83
CA SER A 32 3.13 0.60 8.56
C SER A 32 2.34 -0.63 9.03
N TRP A 33 2.18 -1.63 8.15
CA TRP A 33 1.59 -2.92 8.52
C TRP A 33 2.36 -3.60 9.66
N MET A 34 3.66 -3.82 9.50
CA MET A 34 4.46 -4.55 10.48
C MET A 34 4.48 -3.89 11.86
N LEU A 35 4.52 -2.55 11.90
CA LEU A 35 4.49 -1.78 13.14
C LEU A 35 3.14 -1.81 13.86
N THR A 36 2.03 -2.05 13.16
CA THR A 36 0.67 -1.92 13.72
C THR A 36 -0.08 -3.24 13.83
N LYS A 37 0.23 -4.22 12.99
CA LYS A 37 -0.49 -5.50 12.86
C LYS A 37 0.44 -6.72 12.93
N GLY A 38 1.76 -6.53 12.92
CA GLY A 38 2.74 -7.61 13.03
C GLY A 38 3.12 -8.23 11.69
N ASP A 39 3.54 -9.49 11.73
CA ASP A 39 4.21 -10.14 10.61
C ASP A 39 3.35 -10.21 9.34
N ILE A 40 4.04 -10.26 8.20
CA ILE A 40 3.44 -10.51 6.89
C ILE A 40 3.74 -11.97 6.58
N PRO A 41 2.75 -12.88 6.60
CA PRO A 41 2.99 -14.28 6.33
C PRO A 41 3.52 -14.49 4.91
N ASP A 42 4.19 -15.63 4.69
CA ASP A 42 4.68 -16.01 3.37
C ASP A 42 3.54 -16.02 2.35
N ASP A 43 3.87 -15.68 1.10
CA ASP A 43 2.93 -15.52 -0.03
C ASP A 43 1.90 -14.38 0.09
N PHE A 44 1.87 -13.64 1.21
CA PHE A 44 1.02 -12.47 1.36
C PHE A 44 1.72 -11.16 0.97
N MET A 45 0.91 -10.28 0.39
CA MET A 45 1.20 -8.90 0.08
C MET A 45 0.38 -7.98 0.98
N VAL A 46 0.91 -6.80 1.26
CA VAL A 46 0.14 -5.73 1.90
C VAL A 46 -0.41 -4.84 0.79
N LEU A 47 -1.75 -4.78 0.68
CA LEU A 47 -2.46 -4.16 -0.43
C LEU A 47 -3.26 -2.94 0.04
N HIS A 48 -3.56 -2.03 -0.90
CA HIS A 48 -4.29 -0.79 -0.65
C HIS A 48 -5.73 -0.87 -1.15
N VAL A 49 -6.68 -0.84 -0.22
CA VAL A 49 -8.10 -0.72 -0.58
C VAL A 49 -8.42 0.63 -1.24
N CYS A 50 -7.60 1.66 -0.99
CA CYS A 50 -7.79 3.03 -1.46
C CYS A 50 -7.09 3.35 -2.79
N GLY A 51 -6.31 2.41 -3.37
CA GLY A 51 -5.67 2.60 -4.67
C GLY A 51 -4.57 3.68 -4.72
N ASN A 52 -4.16 4.21 -3.56
CA ASN A 52 -3.13 5.24 -3.42
C ASN A 52 -1.82 4.63 -2.92
N ALA A 53 -0.82 4.54 -3.80
CA ALA A 53 0.49 3.93 -3.52
C ALA A 53 1.29 4.63 -2.40
N ARG A 54 1.00 5.91 -2.12
CA ARG A 54 1.64 6.66 -1.02
C ARG A 54 0.96 6.48 0.32
N CYS A 55 -0.23 5.88 0.37
CA CYS A 55 -0.96 5.73 1.61
C CYS A 55 -0.26 4.76 2.56
N VAL A 56 -0.07 5.17 3.82
CA VAL A 56 0.44 4.35 4.92
C VAL A 56 -0.56 4.22 6.07
N ASN A 57 -1.82 4.62 5.86
CA ASN A 57 -2.87 4.44 6.85
C ASN A 57 -3.18 2.94 7.01
N ASN A 58 -2.95 2.39 8.20
CA ASN A 58 -3.16 0.96 8.48
C ASN A 58 -4.60 0.49 8.23
N ALA A 59 -5.60 1.39 8.33
CA ALA A 59 -6.99 1.09 8.04
C ALA A 59 -7.26 0.91 6.53
N HIS A 60 -6.37 1.41 5.67
CA HIS A 60 -6.44 1.22 4.21
C HIS A 60 -5.57 0.06 3.73
N LEU A 61 -4.89 -0.64 4.64
CA LEU A 61 -4.00 -1.75 4.33
C LEU A 61 -4.62 -3.08 4.75
N TYR A 62 -4.51 -4.09 3.89
CA TYR A 62 -4.97 -5.45 4.15
C TYR A 62 -3.99 -6.48 3.55
N LEU A 63 -4.03 -7.72 4.07
CA LEU A 63 -3.25 -8.81 3.51
C LEU A 63 -4.00 -9.47 2.36
N GLY A 64 -3.31 -9.69 1.24
CA GLY A 64 -3.87 -10.38 0.09
C GLY A 64 -2.82 -11.09 -0.74
N TYR A 65 -3.29 -11.93 -1.65
CA TYR A 65 -2.45 -12.63 -2.61
C TYR A 65 -2.29 -11.81 -3.89
N ALA A 66 -1.41 -12.26 -4.79
CA ALA A 66 -1.21 -11.67 -6.11
C ALA A 66 -2.53 -11.46 -6.89
N LYS A 67 -3.47 -12.41 -6.78
CA LYS A 67 -4.80 -12.31 -7.41
C LYS A 67 -5.61 -11.11 -6.91
N HIS A 68 -5.60 -10.84 -5.60
CA HIS A 68 -6.31 -9.72 -5.00
C HIS A 68 -5.71 -8.39 -5.47
N ASN A 69 -4.38 -8.32 -5.61
CA ASN A 69 -3.71 -7.14 -6.16
C ASN A 69 -4.14 -6.85 -7.61
N ALA A 70 -4.30 -7.88 -8.43
CA ALA A 70 -4.76 -7.73 -9.81
C ALA A 70 -6.24 -7.30 -9.87
N GLU A 71 -7.09 -7.88 -9.03
CA GLU A 71 -8.50 -7.48 -8.88
C GLU A 71 -8.65 -6.02 -8.43
N ASP A 72 -7.85 -5.60 -7.44
CA ASP A 72 -7.81 -4.22 -6.98
C ASP A 72 -7.35 -3.27 -8.08
N LEU A 73 -6.31 -3.61 -8.83
CA LEU A 73 -5.85 -2.78 -9.94
C LEU A 73 -6.95 -2.57 -10.98
N ALA A 74 -7.69 -3.62 -11.34
CA ALA A 74 -8.81 -3.53 -12.26
C ALA A 74 -9.91 -2.60 -11.71
N ARG A 75 -10.29 -2.79 -10.44
CA ARG A 75 -11.27 -1.94 -9.74
C ARG A 75 -10.81 -0.47 -9.71
N HIS A 76 -9.54 -0.24 -9.41
CA HIS A 76 -8.97 1.11 -9.30
C HIS A 76 -8.91 1.83 -10.63
N ASN A 77 -8.59 1.12 -11.72
CA ASN A 77 -8.59 1.69 -13.06
C ASN A 77 -9.99 2.15 -13.48
N VAL A 78 -11.02 1.38 -13.14
CA VAL A 78 -12.42 1.77 -13.39
C VAL A 78 -12.77 3.06 -12.64
N TYR A 79 -12.44 3.16 -11.35
CA TYR A 79 -12.73 4.38 -10.59
C TYR A 79 -11.95 5.59 -11.10
N ARG A 80 -10.70 5.41 -11.53
CA ARG A 80 -9.89 6.48 -12.16
C ARG A 80 -10.50 6.95 -13.47
N SER A 81 -10.96 6.04 -14.34
CA SER A 81 -11.59 6.43 -15.61
C SER A 81 -12.93 7.14 -15.42
N LEU A 82 -13.61 6.89 -14.30
CA LEU A 82 -14.85 7.56 -13.91
C LEU A 82 -14.65 8.84 -13.09
N GLY A 83 -13.41 9.20 -12.74
CA GLY A 83 -13.11 10.38 -11.90
C GLY A 83 -13.56 10.26 -10.44
N LEU A 84 -13.66 9.03 -9.93
CA LEU A 84 -14.17 8.72 -8.58
C LEU A 84 -13.07 8.40 -7.56
N MET A 85 -11.82 8.73 -7.87
CA MET A 85 -10.63 8.45 -7.04
C MET A 85 -9.75 9.67 -6.86
#